data_AF-A0A9W6T1D5-F1
#
_entry.id   AF-A0A9W6T1D5-F1
#
_cell.length_a   1.000
_cell.length_b   1.000
_cell.length_c   1.000
_cell.angle_alpha   90.00
_cell.angle_beta   90.00
_cell.angle_gamma   90.00
#
_symmetry.space_group_name_H-M   'P 1'
#
loop_
_entity.id
_entity.type
_entity.pdbx_description
1 polymer ?
#
loop_
_entity_poly.entity_id
_entity_poly.type
_entity_poly.pdbx_seq_one_letter_code
_entity_poly.pdbx_strand_id
1 'polypeptide(L)' 'MIMSDSEWCVYLEDLIFDSYLQNCVALAKGHWFMVDQSKLKVGFRATYAFADEDLFVVAAERVGTALKEVHLKLYGA' A
#
# COMPACT_ATOMS: atom_id res chain seq x y z
N MET A 1 9.81 7.71 20.48
CA MET A 1 9.07 8.86 19.92
C MET A 1 7.71 8.33 19.49
N ILE A 2 6.62 8.90 20.01
CA ILE A 2 5.26 8.48 19.63
C ILE A 2 4.90 9.25 18.35
N MET A 3 4.52 8.55 17.28
CA MET A 3 4.06 9.16 16.04
C MET A 3 2.62 9.67 16.20
N SER A 4 2.27 10.77 15.54
CA SER A 4 0.88 11.16 15.32
C SER A 4 0.18 10.20 14.34
N ASP A 5 -1.16 10.19 14.34
CA ASP A 5 -1.94 9.33 13.43
C ASP A 5 -1.61 9.57 11.95
N SER A 6 -1.35 10.84 11.57
CA SER A 6 -0.99 11.19 10.19
C SER A 6 0.41 10.70 9.82
N GLU A 7 1.40 10.86 10.72
CA GLU A 7 2.75 10.31 10.51
C GLU A 7 2.72 8.78 10.44
N TRP A 8 1.92 8.13 11.30
CA TRP A 8 1.73 6.69 11.26
C TRP A 8 1.10 6.23 9.95
N CYS A 9 0.10 6.95 9.42
CA CYS A 9 -0.50 6.62 8.14
C CYS A 9 0.52 6.69 6.99
N VAL A 10 1.32 7.75 6.91
CA VAL A 10 2.33 7.89 5.85
C VAL A 10 3.39 6.79 5.98
N TYR A 11 3.89 6.54 7.20
CA TYR A 11 4.86 5.49 7.44
C TYR A 11 4.33 4.10 7.05
N LEU A 12 3.11 3.76 7.45
CA LEU A 12 2.49 2.47 7.11
C LEU A 12 2.27 2.34 5.61
N GLU A 13 1.82 3.40 4.94
CA GLU A 13 1.61 3.42 3.49
C GLU A 13 2.92 3.31 2.71
N ASP A 14 4.01 3.91 3.20
CA ASP A 14 5.35 3.77 2.63
C ASP A 14 5.85 2.32 2.74
N LEU A 15 5.68 1.67 3.90
CA LEU A 15 6.03 0.26 4.07
C LEU A 15 5.26 -0.67 3.12
N ILE A 16 3.95 -0.44 2.99
CA ILE A 16 3.11 -1.24 2.08
C ILE A 16 3.51 -0.99 0.63
N PHE A 17 3.77 0.26 0.25
CA PHE A 17 4.20 0.61 -1.10
C PHE A 17 5.52 -0.06 -1.48
N ASP A 18 6.52 -0.04 -0.60
CA ASP A 18 7.81 -0.69 -0.85
C ASP A 18 7.65 -2.20 -1.04
N SER A 19 6.80 -2.84 -0.22
CA SER A 19 6.49 -4.26 -0.37
C SER A 19 5.72 -4.57 -1.67
N TYR A 20 4.80 -3.69 -2.11
CA TYR A 20 4.18 -3.82 -3.43
C TYR A 20 5.19 -3.77 -4.57
N LEU A 21 6.14 -2.83 -4.52
CA LEU A 21 7.19 -2.73 -5.54
C LEU A 21 8.08 -3.99 -5.56
N GLN A 22 8.43 -4.53 -4.39
CA GLN A 22 9.19 -5.79 -4.28
C GLN A 22 8.42 -6.98 -4.85
N ASN A 23 7.09 -6.99 -4.71
CA ASN A 23 6.20 -7.98 -5.29
C ASN A 23 5.80 -7.66 -6.75
N CYS A 24 6.49 -6.72 -7.41
CA CYS A 24 6.24 -6.34 -8.80
C CYS A 24 4.81 -5.85 -9.06
N VAL A 25 4.24 -5.06 -8.14
CA VAL A 25 2.95 -4.38 -8.29
C VAL A 25 3.14 -2.87 -8.12
N ALA A 26 2.72 -2.10 -9.12
CA ALA A 26 2.76 -0.65 -9.06
C ALA A 26 1.35 -0.09 -8.80
N LEU A 27 1.16 0.55 -7.64
CA LEU A 27 -0.06 1.28 -7.27
C LEU A 27 0.31 2.72 -6.90
N ALA A 28 -0.64 3.65 -6.96
CA ALA A 28 -0.40 5.01 -6.47
C ALA A 28 -0.82 5.14 -4.99
N LYS A 29 0.01 5.78 -4.16
CA LYS A 29 -0.30 6.03 -2.74
C LYS A 29 -1.51 6.96 -2.62
N GLY A 30 -2.40 6.68 -1.69
CA GLY A 30 -3.66 7.40 -1.50
C GLY A 30 -3.43 8.83 -1.01
N HIS A 31 -2.48 9.03 -0.10
CA HIS A 31 -2.20 10.37 0.47
C HIS A 31 -1.79 11.40 -0.59
N TRP A 32 -1.23 10.97 -1.74
CA TRP A 32 -0.89 11.85 -2.86
C TRP A 32 -2.09 12.58 -3.46
N PHE A 33 -3.30 12.05 -3.25
CA PHE A 33 -4.54 12.60 -3.78
C PHE A 33 -5.39 13.30 -2.72
N MET A 34 -4.92 13.38 -1.46
CA MET A 34 -5.68 13.99 -0.37
C MET A 34 -5.36 15.47 -0.21
N VAL A 35 -6.40 16.31 -0.17
CA VAL A 35 -6.25 17.76 0.03
C VAL A 35 -5.96 18.10 1.50
N ASP A 36 -6.63 17.41 2.43
CA ASP A 36 -6.46 17.61 3.87
C ASP A 36 -5.42 16.65 4.45
N GLN A 37 -4.20 17.16 4.63
CA GLN A 37 -3.05 16.41 5.14
C GLN A 37 -3.14 16.11 6.65
N SER A 38 -4.15 16.62 7.35
CA SER A 38 -4.42 16.30 8.76
C SER A 38 -5.35 15.08 8.95
N LYS A 39 -5.99 14.62 7.87
CA LYS A 39 -6.94 13.49 7.87
C LYS A 39 -6.50 12.38 6.93
N LEU A 40 -5.19 12.12 6.91
CA LEU A 40 -4.62 11.08 6.06
C LEU A 40 -5.20 9.71 6.41
N LYS A 41 -5.39 8.90 5.38
CA LYS A 41 -5.74 7.48 5.49
C LYS A 41 -4.84 6.70 4.57
N VAL A 42 -4.43 5.52 5.01
CA VAL A 42 -3.72 4.57 4.15
C VAL A 42 -4.66 4.09 3.04
N GLY A 43 -4.21 4.17 1.79
CA GLY A 43 -4.99 3.66 0.67
C GLY A 43 -4.18 3.57 -0.61
N PHE A 44 -4.64 2.79 -1.57
CA PHE A 44 -3.92 2.65 -2.84
C PHE A 44 -4.90 2.73 -4.00
N ARG A 45 -4.54 3.49 -5.03
CA ARG A 45 -5.31 3.55 -6.27
C ARG A 45 -4.79 2.49 -7.23
N ALA A 46 -5.62 1.49 -7.50
CA ALA A 46 -5.44 0.53 -8.58
C ALA A 46 -6.17 1.02 -9.84
N THR A 47 -5.55 0.81 -11.00
CA THR A 47 -6.19 1.03 -12.31
C THR A 47 -6.32 -0.29 -13.04
N TYR A 48 -7.42 -0.46 -13.76
CA TYR A 48 -7.66 -1.60 -14.63
C TYR A 48 -7.60 -1.24 -16.12
N ALA A 49 -7.15 -0.02 -16.45
CA ALA A 49 -7.16 0.46 -17.82
C ALA A 49 -6.05 -0.14 -18.72
N PHE A 50 -5.04 -0.82 -18.14
CA PHE A 50 -3.80 -1.17 -18.85
C PHE A 50 -3.49 -2.68 -18.92
N ALA A 51 -4.08 -3.51 -18.07
CA ALA A 51 -3.73 -4.92 -17.99
C ALA A 51 -4.89 -5.82 -18.39
N ASP A 52 -4.58 -7.01 -18.89
CA ASP A 52 -5.57 -8.05 -19.19
C ASP A 52 -6.03 -8.77 -17.89
N GLU A 53 -7.15 -9.49 -17.96
CA GLU A 53 -7.80 -10.11 -16.79
C GLU A 53 -6.87 -11.03 -15.99
N ASP A 54 -6.11 -11.89 -16.67
CA ASP A 54 -5.17 -12.81 -16.03
C ASP A 54 -4.08 -12.07 -15.24
N LEU A 55 -3.63 -10.91 -15.75
CA LEU A 55 -2.65 -10.07 -15.06
C LEU A 55 -3.25 -9.42 -13.81
N PHE A 56 -4.55 -9.12 -13.77
CA PHE A 56 -5.20 -8.62 -12.56
C PHE A 56 -5.25 -9.66 -11.45
N VAL A 57 -5.54 -10.91 -11.79
CA VAL A 57 -5.57 -12.01 -10.80
C VAL A 57 -4.19 -12.13 -10.15
N VAL A 58 -3.14 -12.23 -10.96
CA VAL A 58 -1.75 -12.32 -10.46
C VAL A 58 -1.35 -11.08 -9.66
N ALA A 59 -1.75 -9.88 -10.10
CA ALA A 59 -1.49 -8.65 -9.36
C ALA A 59 -2.21 -8.62 -8.01
N ALA A 60 -3.46 -9.08 -7.94
CA ALA A 60 -4.22 -9.14 -6.69
C ALA A 60 -3.60 -10.13 -5.68
N GLU A 61 -3.13 -11.28 -6.14
CA GLU A 61 -2.40 -12.25 -5.31
C GLU A 61 -1.11 -11.64 -4.73
N ARG A 62 -0.36 -10.92 -5.56
CA ARG A 62 0.86 -10.20 -5.14
C ARG A 62 0.56 -9.08 -4.14
N VAL A 63 -0.55 -8.36 -4.31
CA VAL A 63 -1.03 -7.38 -3.32
C VAL A 63 -1.30 -8.05 -1.98
N GLY A 64 -2.02 -9.17 -1.96
CA GLY A 64 -2.28 -9.93 -0.74
C GLY A 64 -1.00 -10.43 -0.06
N THR A 65 -0.05 -10.90 -0.84
CA THR A 65 1.27 -11.35 -0.36
C THR A 65 2.04 -10.23 0.31
N ALA A 66 2.17 -9.07 -0.36
CA ALA A 66 2.84 -7.90 0.19
C ALA A 66 2.22 -7.40 1.50
N LEU A 67 0.88 -7.34 1.57
CA LEU A 67 0.19 -6.95 2.81
C LEU A 67 0.48 -7.92 3.97
N LYS A 68 0.54 -9.22 3.68
CA LYS A 68 0.91 -10.24 4.68
C LYS A 68 2.35 -10.06 5.16
N GLU A 69 3.29 -9.78 4.26
CA GLU A 69 4.70 -9.51 4.61
C GLU A 69 4.84 -8.29 5.53
N VAL A 70 4.16 -7.19 5.22
CA VAL A 70 4.16 -6.00 6.08
C VAL A 70 3.53 -6.29 7.44
N HIS A 71 2.42 -7.03 7.46
CA HIS A 71 1.79 -7.44 8.72
C HIS A 71 2.75 -8.27 9.59
N LEU A 72 3.43 -9.26 9.01
CA LEU A 72 4.43 -10.07 9.70
C LEU A 72 5.64 -9.24 10.16
N LYS A 73 6.07 -8.24 9.38
CA LYS A 73 7.17 -7.34 9.79
C LYS A 73 6.81 -6.48 11.01
N LEU A 74 5.55 -6.06 11.11
CA LEU A 74 5.09 -5.18 12.20
C LEU A 74 4.67 -5.96 13.46
N TYR A 75 4.13 -7.16 13.28
CA TYR A 75 3.43 -7.90 14.35
C TYR A 75 3.81 -9.37 14.46
N GLY A 76 4.63 -9.89 13.53
CA GLY A 76 5.16 -11.25 13.62
C GLY A 76 6.21 -11.33 14.73
N ALA A 77 5.97 -12.21 15.70
CA ALA A 77 6.94 -12.61 16.72
C ALA A 77 8.02 -13.53 16.13
#